data_AF-A0A645HLJ4-F1
#
_entry.id   AF-A0A645HLJ4-F1
#
_cell.length_a   1.000
_cell.length_b   1.000
_cell.length_c   1.000
_cell.angle_alpha   90.00
_cell.angle_beta   90.00
_cell.angle_gamma   90.00
#
_symmetry.space_group_name_H-M   'P 1'
#
loop_
_entity.id
_entity.type
_entity.pdbx_description
1 polymer ?
#
loop_
_entity_poly.entity_id
_entity_poly.type
_entity_poly.pdbx_seq_one_letter_code
_entity_poly.pdbx_strand_id
1 'polypeptide(L)'
;MNGLKKDPSLSLYAVPDGDIKGRVVGILLNGKVKSADLLSILQALKAKGVHAKLLYSRMGEVVADDGSTLTIAATFAGAPSLTVDAVIVPCGDIADIEDNGDAQYYLLEAYKHLKPIALVGEARRFKARLHIDSQGEEGVVEGADADSRFMDELFTLMAAHRVWSRTAKIPTVPA
;
A
#
# COMPACT_ATOMS: atom_id res chain seq x y z
N MET A 1 1.64 14.88 -46.15
CA MET A 1 1.10 14.34 -44.88
C MET A 1 2.01 13.22 -44.42
N ASN A 2 2.61 13.33 -43.24
CA ASN A 2 3.76 12.51 -42.82
C ASN A 2 3.43 11.09 -42.34
N GLY A 3 2.30 10.49 -42.75
CA GLY A 3 2.01 9.04 -42.59
C GLY A 3 1.93 8.47 -41.16
N LEU A 4 2.14 9.27 -40.12
CA LEU A 4 2.12 8.85 -38.72
C LEU A 4 0.69 8.52 -38.26
N LYS A 5 0.46 7.26 -37.85
CA LYS A 5 -0.82 6.76 -37.32
C LYS A 5 -0.90 6.78 -35.79
N LYS A 6 0.25 6.80 -35.12
CA LYS A 6 0.38 6.86 -33.65
C LYS A 6 1.76 7.41 -33.29
N ASP A 7 1.85 8.05 -32.14
CA ASP A 7 3.11 8.50 -31.54
C ASP A 7 3.12 8.14 -30.05
N PRO A 8 3.93 7.15 -29.62
CA PRO A 8 4.00 6.72 -28.23
C PRO A 8 4.42 7.82 -27.25
N SER A 9 5.12 8.88 -27.69
CA SER A 9 5.52 9.98 -26.82
C SER A 9 4.33 10.85 -26.37
N LEU A 10 3.17 10.71 -27.02
CA LEU A 10 1.93 11.39 -26.62
C LEU A 10 1.17 10.64 -25.53
N SER A 11 1.61 9.42 -25.17
CA SER A 11 1.01 8.65 -24.08
C SER A 11 1.88 8.73 -22.83
N LEU A 12 1.25 9.07 -21.71
CA LEU A 12 1.91 9.14 -20.40
C LEU A 12 2.46 7.79 -19.91
N TYR A 13 1.92 6.66 -20.42
CA TYR A 13 2.23 5.33 -19.88
C TYR A 13 2.67 4.33 -20.95
N ALA A 14 2.73 4.73 -22.23
CA ALA A 14 3.20 3.83 -23.30
C ALA A 14 4.72 3.58 -23.24
N VAL A 15 5.46 4.52 -22.64
CA VAL A 15 6.90 4.42 -22.43
C VAL A 15 7.15 4.56 -20.92
N PRO A 16 7.53 3.48 -20.21
CA PRO A 16 7.86 3.56 -18.79
C PRO A 16 9.11 4.43 -18.59
N ASP A 17 8.99 5.51 -17.84
CA ASP A 17 10.08 6.48 -17.61
C ASP A 17 10.29 6.83 -16.11
N GLY A 18 9.44 6.30 -15.22
CA GLY A 18 9.35 6.72 -13.83
C GLY A 18 10.24 5.93 -12.85
N ASP A 19 10.97 6.67 -12.01
CA ASP A 19 11.54 6.18 -10.75
C ASP A 19 10.47 6.26 -9.63
N ILE A 20 10.64 5.47 -8.57
CA ILE A 20 9.77 5.49 -7.38
C ILE A 20 10.28 6.49 -6.32
N LYS A 21 11.48 7.04 -6.47
CA LYS A 21 12.03 8.05 -5.56
C LYS A 21 11.09 9.25 -5.40
N GLY A 22 10.84 9.65 -4.16
CA GLY A 22 9.96 10.77 -3.81
C GLY A 22 8.48 10.41 -3.66
N ARG A 23 8.08 9.19 -4.05
CA ARG A 23 6.73 8.67 -3.77
C ARG A 23 6.51 8.44 -2.29
N VAL A 24 5.25 8.36 -1.88
CA VAL A 24 4.84 8.20 -0.47
C VAL A 24 4.03 6.92 -0.30
N VAL A 25 4.31 6.16 0.75
CA VAL A 25 3.57 4.95 1.13
C VAL A 25 2.88 5.16 2.47
N GLY A 26 1.58 4.88 2.51
CA GLY A 26 0.81 4.85 3.76
C GLY A 26 1.01 3.51 4.46
N ILE A 27 1.48 3.53 5.71
CA ILE A 27 1.65 2.35 6.54
C ILE A 27 0.57 2.36 7.62
N LEU A 28 -0.37 1.42 7.56
CA LEU A 28 -1.50 1.35 8.49
C LEU A 28 -1.06 0.56 9.72
N LEU A 29 -0.75 1.27 10.80
CA LEU A 29 -0.33 0.67 12.06
C LEU A 29 -1.52 0.02 12.78
N ASN A 30 -1.20 -0.87 13.71
CA ASN A 30 -2.13 -1.47 14.66
C ASN A 30 -1.61 -1.28 16.10
N GLY A 31 -2.40 -1.66 17.10
CA GLY A 31 -2.09 -1.45 18.52
C GLY A 31 -0.80 -2.13 19.01
N LYS A 32 -0.32 -3.16 18.29
CA LYS A 32 0.93 -3.86 18.60
C LYS A 32 1.60 -4.38 17.33
N VAL A 33 2.21 -3.47 16.57
CA VAL A 33 2.86 -3.78 15.28
C VAL A 33 4.04 -4.72 15.49
N LYS A 34 4.20 -5.69 14.59
CA LYS A 34 5.40 -6.53 14.51
C LYS A 34 6.59 -5.70 14.04
N SER A 35 7.50 -5.39 14.96
CA SER A 35 8.67 -4.51 14.75
C SER A 35 9.56 -4.97 13.60
N ALA A 36 9.78 -6.29 13.46
CA ALA A 36 10.60 -6.87 12.41
C ALA A 36 10.08 -6.55 10.99
N ASP A 37 8.75 -6.63 10.80
CA ASP A 37 8.13 -6.30 9.52
C ASP A 37 8.28 -4.79 9.24
N LEU A 38 7.95 -3.95 10.23
CA LEU A 38 8.03 -2.51 10.10
C LEU A 38 9.45 -2.02 9.80
N LEU A 39 10.46 -2.58 10.48
CA LEU A 39 11.86 -2.25 10.27
C LEU A 39 12.28 -2.57 8.82
N SER A 40 11.92 -3.76 8.34
CA SER A 40 12.23 -4.21 6.97
C SER A 40 11.58 -3.30 5.92
N ILE A 41 10.30 -2.94 6.13
CA ILE A 41 9.56 -2.00 5.27
C ILE A 41 10.26 -0.64 5.23
N LEU A 42 10.54 -0.04 6.39
CA LEU A 42 11.14 1.30 6.47
C LEU A 42 12.55 1.35 5.86
N GLN A 43 13.36 0.31 6.06
CA GLN A 43 14.69 0.20 5.47
C GLN A 43 14.62 0.10 3.95
N ALA A 44 13.74 -0.76 3.42
CA ALA A 44 13.57 -0.94 1.98
C ALA A 44 13.05 0.34 1.31
N LEU A 45 12.04 1.00 1.89
CA LEU A 45 11.51 2.28 1.38
C LEU A 45 12.60 3.36 1.34
N LYS A 46 13.37 3.48 2.43
CA LYS A 46 14.48 4.44 2.53
C LYS A 46 15.56 4.18 1.46
N ALA A 47 15.89 2.92 1.19
CA ALA A 47 16.88 2.55 0.18
C ALA A 47 16.47 2.97 -1.24
N LYS A 48 15.16 3.05 -1.52
CA LYS A 48 14.60 3.53 -2.79
C LYS A 48 14.23 5.02 -2.78
N GLY A 49 14.48 5.74 -1.68
CA GLY A 49 14.09 7.14 -1.52
C GLY A 49 12.57 7.34 -1.53
N VAL A 50 11.81 6.33 -1.10
CA VAL A 50 10.36 6.37 -0.92
C VAL A 50 10.05 6.79 0.52
N HIS A 51 9.11 7.70 0.69
CA HIS A 51 8.71 8.20 2.01
C HIS A 51 7.63 7.30 2.63
N ALA A 52 7.69 7.10 3.94
CA ALA A 52 6.68 6.38 4.69
C ALA A 52 5.85 7.35 5.55
N LYS A 53 4.53 7.16 5.58
CA LYS A 53 3.64 7.87 6.50
C LYS A 53 2.98 6.84 7.42
N LEU A 54 3.29 6.94 8.72
CA LEU A 54 2.73 6.05 9.74
C LEU A 54 1.34 6.53 10.12
N LEU A 55 0.32 5.70 9.88
CA LEU A 55 -1.09 6.04 10.03
C LEU A 55 -1.75 5.17 11.09
N TYR A 56 -2.67 5.74 11.86
CA TYR A 56 -3.43 4.99 12.87
C TYR A 56 -4.83 5.55 13.09
N SER A 57 -5.61 4.96 13.99
CA SER A 57 -6.97 5.42 14.34
C SER A 57 -6.98 6.73 15.15
N ARG A 58 -5.88 7.06 15.82
CA ARG A 58 -5.71 8.28 16.64
C ARG A 58 -4.29 8.84 16.51
N MET A 59 -4.09 10.10 16.92
CA MET A 59 -2.76 10.70 17.03
C MET A 59 -2.01 10.20 18.27
N GLY A 60 -0.73 10.58 18.37
CA GLY A 60 0.16 10.24 19.49
C GLY A 60 1.13 9.13 19.10
N GLU A 61 1.24 8.14 19.97
CA GLU A 61 2.19 7.04 19.82
C GLU A 61 1.51 5.67 19.99
N VAL A 62 2.10 4.66 19.36
CA VAL A 62 1.84 3.23 19.60
C VAL A 62 3.14 2.52 19.93
N VAL A 63 3.06 1.42 20.69
CA VAL A 63 4.23 0.63 21.09
C VAL A 63 4.24 -0.67 20.30
N ALA A 64 5.34 -0.94 19.60
CA ALA A 64 5.53 -2.18 18.84
C ALA A 64 5.80 -3.38 19.77
N ASP A 65 5.83 -4.59 19.21
CA ASP A 65 6.02 -5.83 19.97
C ASP A 65 7.39 -5.96 20.69
N ASP A 66 8.41 -5.25 20.21
CA ASP A 66 9.75 -5.15 20.81
C ASP A 66 9.88 -4.03 21.86
N GLY A 67 8.80 -3.27 22.10
CA GLY A 67 8.80 -2.12 23.00
C GLY A 67 9.18 -0.79 22.35
N SER A 68 9.47 -0.77 21.05
CA SER A 68 9.77 0.46 20.32
C SER A 68 8.56 1.37 20.22
N THR A 69 8.75 2.67 20.48
CA THR A 69 7.69 3.68 20.36
C THR A 69 7.63 4.20 18.92
N LEU A 70 6.43 4.18 18.33
CA LEU A 70 6.16 4.65 16.98
C LEU A 70 5.30 5.91 17.03
N THR A 71 5.83 7.03 16.56
CA THR A 71 5.09 8.29 16.45
C THR A 71 4.19 8.27 15.23
N ILE A 72 2.91 8.57 15.44
CA ILE A 72 1.87 8.54 14.42
C ILE A 72 1.92 9.86 13.64
N ALA A 73 2.03 9.78 12.31
CA ALA A 73 2.13 10.96 11.46
C ALA A 73 0.75 11.58 11.17
N ALA A 74 -0.29 10.76 11.04
CA ALA A 74 -1.68 11.21 10.86
C ALA A 74 -2.66 10.09 11.18
N THR A 75 -3.94 10.44 11.35
CA THR A 75 -5.01 9.44 11.40
C THR A 75 -5.35 8.92 9.99
N PHE A 76 -6.04 7.78 9.89
CA PHE A 76 -6.55 7.27 8.59
C PHE A 76 -7.36 8.32 7.84
N ALA A 77 -8.31 8.97 8.52
CA ALA A 77 -9.12 10.07 7.96
C ALA A 77 -8.32 11.37 7.72
N GLY A 78 -7.31 11.65 8.57
CA GLY A 78 -6.50 12.87 8.47
C GLY A 78 -5.49 12.85 7.31
N ALA A 79 -5.18 11.67 6.79
CA ALA A 79 -4.31 11.50 5.63
C ALA A 79 -4.84 10.36 4.74
N PRO A 80 -5.94 10.60 4.00
CA PRO A 80 -6.65 9.57 3.25
C PRO A 80 -5.75 8.95 2.18
N SER A 81 -6.17 7.80 1.64
CA SER A 81 -5.36 7.04 0.68
C SER A 81 -4.99 7.88 -0.54
N LEU A 82 -5.82 8.87 -0.89
CA LEU A 82 -5.56 9.87 -1.94
C LEU A 82 -4.16 10.52 -1.85
N THR A 83 -3.62 10.67 -0.65
CA THR A 83 -2.35 11.37 -0.39
C THR A 83 -1.10 10.50 -0.52
N VAL A 84 -1.25 9.20 -0.82
CA VAL A 84 -0.14 8.24 -0.94
C VAL A 84 -0.18 7.50 -2.28
N ASP A 85 0.95 6.94 -2.71
CA ASP A 85 1.11 6.18 -3.96
C ASP A 85 0.79 4.69 -3.79
N ALA A 86 1.05 4.13 -2.61
CA ALA A 86 0.75 2.74 -2.26
C ALA A 86 0.44 2.60 -0.76
N VAL A 87 -0.11 1.44 -0.39
CA VAL A 87 -0.51 1.15 0.99
C VAL A 87 0.14 -0.15 1.47
N ILE A 88 0.71 -0.15 2.68
CA ILE A 88 1.23 -1.33 3.34
C ILE A 88 0.52 -1.52 4.69
N VAL A 89 0.13 -2.76 4.98
CA VAL A 89 -0.38 -3.15 6.30
C VAL A 89 0.57 -4.19 6.90
N PRO A 90 1.43 -3.81 7.87
CA PRO A 90 2.30 -4.74 8.57
C PRO A 90 1.50 -5.68 9.48
N CYS A 91 2.09 -6.82 9.85
CA CYS A 91 1.50 -7.73 10.81
C CYS A 91 1.52 -7.15 12.24
N GLY A 92 0.91 -7.85 13.19
CA GLY A 92 0.75 -7.42 14.58
C GLY A 92 -0.65 -7.75 15.09
N ASP A 93 -1.19 -6.92 15.96
CA ASP A 93 -2.57 -7.05 16.45
C ASP A 93 -3.59 -6.54 15.42
N ILE A 94 -3.81 -7.30 14.34
CA ILE A 94 -4.70 -6.88 13.25
C ILE A 94 -6.14 -6.66 13.71
N ALA A 95 -6.61 -7.39 14.73
CA ALA A 95 -7.96 -7.25 15.26
C ALA A 95 -8.27 -5.82 15.76
N ASP A 96 -7.24 -5.06 16.15
CA ASP A 96 -7.36 -3.65 16.54
C ASP A 96 -7.88 -2.74 15.41
N ILE A 97 -7.56 -3.06 14.15
CA ILE A 97 -7.92 -2.23 12.99
C ILE A 97 -8.81 -2.96 11.98
N GLU A 98 -9.02 -4.26 12.11
CA GLU A 98 -9.77 -5.09 11.15
C GLU A 98 -11.23 -4.62 11.01
N ASP A 99 -11.87 -4.26 12.13
CA ASP A 99 -13.24 -3.75 12.18
C ASP A 99 -13.32 -2.20 12.15
N ASN A 100 -12.19 -1.52 11.99
CA ASN A 100 -12.17 -0.06 11.91
C ASN A 100 -12.65 0.40 10.52
N GLY A 101 -13.76 1.14 10.48
CA GLY A 101 -14.37 1.61 9.23
C GLY A 101 -13.42 2.46 8.36
N ASP A 102 -12.62 3.33 8.97
CA ASP A 102 -11.67 4.16 8.23
C ASP A 102 -10.52 3.34 7.66
N ALA A 103 -9.98 2.36 8.40
CA ALA A 103 -8.93 1.48 7.91
C ALA A 103 -9.42 0.62 6.73
N GLN A 104 -10.61 0.03 6.85
CA GLN A 104 -11.25 -0.71 5.77
C GLN A 104 -11.48 0.18 4.54
N TYR A 105 -12.03 1.38 4.75
CA TYR A 105 -12.27 2.33 3.68
C TYR A 105 -10.97 2.79 3.01
N TYR A 106 -9.90 2.97 3.78
CA TYR A 106 -8.58 3.33 3.25
C TYR A 106 -8.09 2.34 2.18
N LEU A 107 -8.24 1.04 2.46
CA LEU A 107 -7.85 -0.02 1.54
C LEU A 107 -8.79 -0.07 0.33
N LEU A 108 -10.09 0.11 0.53
CA LEU A 108 -11.08 0.16 -0.55
C LEU A 108 -10.84 1.34 -1.49
N GLU A 109 -10.58 2.53 -0.95
CA GLU A 109 -10.27 3.75 -1.71
C GLU A 109 -8.95 3.57 -2.49
N ALA A 110 -7.91 3.03 -1.86
CA ALA A 110 -6.64 2.72 -2.52
C ALA A 110 -6.84 1.71 -3.66
N TYR A 111 -7.63 0.66 -3.41
CA TYR A 111 -7.93 -0.39 -4.37
C TYR A 111 -8.68 0.17 -5.59
N LYS A 112 -9.74 0.96 -5.35
CA LYS A 112 -10.52 1.65 -6.39
C LYS A 112 -9.67 2.61 -7.22
N HIS A 113 -8.67 3.24 -6.61
CA HIS A 113 -7.73 4.11 -7.31
C HIS A 113 -6.53 3.40 -7.91
N LEU A 114 -6.58 2.06 -8.07
CA LEU A 114 -5.57 1.26 -8.75
C LEU A 114 -4.19 1.32 -8.08
N LYS A 115 -4.13 1.60 -6.78
CA LYS A 115 -2.87 1.66 -6.05
C LYS A 115 -2.37 0.25 -5.71
N PRO A 116 -1.05 0.03 -5.68
CA PRO A 116 -0.48 -1.16 -5.09
C PRO A 116 -0.83 -1.24 -3.60
N ILE A 117 -1.22 -2.43 -3.15
CA ILE A 117 -1.52 -2.72 -1.74
C ILE A 117 -0.63 -3.89 -1.32
N ALA A 118 -0.02 -3.81 -0.15
CA ALA A 118 0.84 -4.86 0.38
C ALA A 118 0.34 -5.30 1.77
N LEU A 119 0.08 -6.59 1.96
CA LEU A 119 -0.48 -7.17 3.17
C LEU A 119 0.47 -8.21 3.76
N VAL A 120 0.95 -7.98 4.97
CA VAL A 120 1.93 -8.84 5.65
C VAL A 120 1.27 -9.69 6.73
N GLY A 121 1.58 -10.99 6.75
CA GLY A 121 1.17 -11.92 7.80
C GLY A 121 -0.36 -12.01 7.93
N GLU A 122 -0.88 -11.65 9.10
CA GLU A 122 -2.31 -11.65 9.39
C GLU A 122 -3.08 -10.52 8.69
N ALA A 123 -2.40 -9.48 8.21
CA ALA A 123 -3.06 -8.40 7.47
C ALA A 123 -3.74 -8.89 6.17
N ARG A 124 -3.40 -10.08 5.68
CA ARG A 124 -4.08 -10.73 4.56
C ARG A 124 -5.58 -10.97 4.80
N ARG A 125 -6.06 -10.91 6.06
CA ARG A 125 -7.50 -10.94 6.36
C ARG A 125 -8.27 -9.81 5.67
N PHE A 126 -7.63 -8.66 5.42
CA PHE A 126 -8.24 -7.55 4.67
C PHE A 126 -8.62 -7.89 3.21
N LYS A 127 -8.11 -9.00 2.64
CA LYS A 127 -8.50 -9.46 1.30
C LYS A 127 -10.00 -9.71 1.17
N ALA A 128 -10.62 -10.24 2.22
CA ALA A 128 -12.06 -10.48 2.24
C ALA A 128 -12.83 -9.17 1.99
N ARG A 129 -12.34 -8.05 2.53
CA ARG A 129 -12.94 -6.73 2.34
C ARG A 129 -12.76 -6.19 0.93
N LEU A 130 -11.64 -6.53 0.29
CA LEU A 130 -11.33 -6.19 -1.10
C LEU A 130 -11.96 -7.14 -2.13
N HIS A 131 -12.71 -8.16 -1.68
CA HIS A 131 -13.28 -9.21 -2.54
C HIS A 131 -12.22 -9.98 -3.33
N ILE A 132 -11.03 -10.17 -2.75
CA ILE A 132 -9.94 -10.94 -3.34
C ILE A 132 -9.98 -12.35 -2.74
N ASP A 133 -9.97 -13.35 -3.61
CA ASP A 133 -9.99 -14.75 -3.20
C ASP A 133 -8.63 -15.23 -2.67
N SER A 134 -8.57 -16.52 -2.29
CA SER A 134 -7.35 -17.12 -1.73
C SER A 134 -6.19 -17.21 -2.73
N GLN A 135 -6.44 -17.13 -4.04
CA GLN A 135 -5.39 -17.17 -5.07
C GLN A 135 -4.65 -15.83 -5.20
N GLY A 136 -5.22 -14.77 -4.62
CA GLY A 136 -4.64 -13.43 -4.66
C GLY A 136 -4.99 -12.69 -5.94
N GLU A 137 -4.36 -11.53 -6.13
CA GLU A 137 -4.61 -10.69 -7.29
C GLU A 137 -3.37 -9.86 -7.64
N GLU A 138 -3.13 -9.64 -8.93
CA GLU A 138 -2.14 -8.66 -9.38
C GLU A 138 -2.35 -7.29 -8.72
N GLY A 139 -1.26 -6.73 -8.20
CA GLY A 139 -1.28 -5.46 -7.50
C GLY A 139 -1.68 -5.51 -6.03
N VAL A 140 -1.97 -6.70 -5.49
CA VAL A 140 -2.05 -6.95 -4.05
C VAL A 140 -0.95 -7.93 -3.66
N VAL A 141 0.11 -7.39 -3.07
CA VAL A 141 1.28 -8.17 -2.65
C VAL A 141 0.98 -8.81 -1.30
N GLU A 142 1.28 -10.10 -1.16
CA GLU A 142 1.02 -10.88 0.03
C GLU A 142 2.30 -11.58 0.48
N GLY A 143 2.61 -11.53 1.78
CA GLY A 143 3.78 -12.20 2.35
C GLY A 143 3.49 -12.68 3.76
N ALA A 144 4.18 -13.73 4.21
CA ALA A 144 4.19 -14.09 5.64
C ALA A 144 4.92 -13.03 6.47
N ASP A 145 5.98 -12.47 5.88
CA ASP A 145 6.86 -11.45 6.44
C ASP A 145 7.15 -10.40 5.35
N ALA A 146 7.62 -9.22 5.76
CA ALA A 146 8.00 -8.15 4.84
C ALA A 146 9.45 -8.29 4.33
N ASP A 147 9.75 -9.43 3.70
CA ASP A 147 11.09 -9.73 3.20
C ASP A 147 11.47 -8.95 1.92
N SER A 148 12.68 -9.16 1.42
CA SER A 148 13.17 -8.45 0.23
C SER A 148 12.33 -8.73 -1.00
N ARG A 149 11.84 -9.96 -1.18
CA ARG A 149 11.01 -10.34 -2.32
C ARG A 149 9.66 -9.60 -2.27
N PHE A 150 9.05 -9.56 -1.09
CA PHE A 150 7.81 -8.81 -0.86
C PHE A 150 7.96 -7.33 -1.22
N MET A 151 9.05 -6.70 -0.76
CA MET A 151 9.32 -5.30 -1.06
C MET A 151 9.66 -5.05 -2.53
N ASP A 152 10.41 -5.93 -3.19
CA ASP A 152 10.75 -5.80 -4.61
C ASP A 152 9.51 -5.93 -5.51
N GLU A 153 8.57 -6.80 -5.16
CA GLU A 153 7.28 -6.92 -5.86
C GLU A 153 6.46 -5.64 -5.73
N LEU A 154 6.37 -5.07 -4.52
CA LEU A 154 5.72 -3.78 -4.31
C LEU A 154 6.38 -2.65 -5.11
N PHE A 155 7.71 -2.59 -5.13
CA PHE A 155 8.44 -1.56 -5.89
C PHE A 155 8.23 -1.68 -7.39
N THR A 156 8.12 -2.89 -7.91
CA THR A 156 7.79 -3.13 -9.32
C THR A 156 6.41 -2.56 -9.65
N LEU A 157 5.41 -2.80 -8.78
CA LEU A 157 4.06 -2.26 -8.95
C LEU A 157 4.03 -0.72 -8.81
N MET A 158 4.80 -0.16 -7.89
CA MET A 158 4.90 1.29 -7.73
C MET A 158 5.58 1.98 -8.92
N ALA A 159 6.60 1.33 -9.52
CA ALA A 159 7.26 1.81 -10.73
C ALA A 159 6.31 1.85 -11.92
N ALA A 160 5.37 0.89 -11.99
CA ALA A 160 4.27 0.89 -12.97
C ALA A 160 3.18 1.97 -12.70
N HIS A 161 3.35 2.78 -11.65
CA HIS A 161 2.48 3.87 -11.19
C HIS A 161 1.10 3.41 -10.67
N ARG A 162 0.37 2.58 -11.41
CA ARG A 162 -0.94 2.02 -11.04
C ARG A 162 -1.10 0.60 -11.60
N VAL A 163 -2.03 -0.14 -11.00
CA VAL A 163 -2.40 -1.50 -11.39
C VAL A 163 -3.54 -1.42 -12.41
N TRP A 164 -3.22 -1.12 -13.67
CA TRP A 164 -4.21 -0.89 -14.73
C TRP A 164 -5.10 -2.10 -15.04
N SER A 165 -4.61 -3.32 -14.83
CA SER A 165 -5.39 -4.56 -15.01
C SER A 165 -6.62 -4.62 -14.09
N ARG A 166 -6.61 -3.90 -12.97
CA ARG A 166 -7.72 -3.83 -12.00
C ARG A 166 -8.88 -2.95 -12.47
N THR A 167 -8.74 -2.14 -13.52
CA THR A 167 -9.79 -1.21 -13.99
C THR A 167 -11.14 -1.89 -14.26
N ALA A 168 -11.16 -3.15 -14.68
CA ALA A 168 -12.41 -3.88 -14.91
C ALA A 168 -13.18 -4.22 -13.61
N LYS A 169 -12.51 -4.22 -12.45
CA LYS A 169 -13.10 -4.63 -11.16
C LYS A 169 -13.55 -3.47 -10.30
N ILE A 170 -12.91 -2.30 -10.43
CA ILE A 170 -13.25 -1.13 -9.59
C ILE A 170 -14.70 -0.62 -9.71
N PRO A 171 -15.47 -0.83 -10.80
CA PRO A 171 -16.87 -0.38 -10.85
C PRO A 171 -17.80 -1.05 -9.82
N THR A 172 -17.45 -2.25 -9.33
CA THR A 172 -18.25 -2.97 -8.33
C THR A 172 -17.82 -2.69 -6.90
N VAL A 173 -16.77 -1.88 -6.69
CA VAL A 173 -16.21 -1.59 -5.37
C VAL A 173 -16.95 -0.40 -4.75
N PRO A 174 -17.70 -0.60 -3.64
CA PRO A 174 -18.43 0.47 -2.98
C PRO A 174 -17.48 1.25 -2.05
N ALA A 175 -16.67 2.11 -2.66
CA ALA A 175 -15.72 3.02 -2.00
C ALA A 175 -15.96 4.46 -2.48
#